data_AF-A0A7Z0EHV9-F1
#
_entry.id   AF-A0A7Z0EHV9-F1
#
_cell.length_a   1.000
_cell.length_b   1.000
_cell.length_c   1.000
_cell.angle_alpha   90.00
_cell.angle_beta   90.00
_cell.angle_gamma   90.00
#
_symmetry.space_group_name_H-M   'P 1'
#
loop_
_entity.id
_entity.type
_entity.pdbx_description
1 polymer ?
#
loop_
_entity_poly.entity_id
_entity_poly.type
_entity_poly.pdbx_seq_one_letter_code
_entity_poly.pdbx_strand_id
1 'polypeptide(L)'
;MADLVRRGDANGEEEKKKKLILQNQRIIILRSLIDRSRQRSRYSYLCIGLGILLLLSSSLAFFVLGRSQFSLVEMVMLVVISATPLAYGSFLRVYPGVSSLDISSDLRGEIVVGEKKGHGWKDRWNTEELELGLQVLRENRRLEARGVAQQVHDRRAAYREDALIYTEELRSESRFHSRVNSLLQVVVIGGSLLGSALAGTSLYLDQSSIWFIGTSLAVGMSSGVAGYFKFKEKGFYAKQTADSIEHEIEAFDVGLGKYSGDPNKVDDDLAVFAEEIHRLKLDQRKREQNLDQSSTEKEEKA
;
A
#
# COMPACT_ATOMS: atom_id res chain seq x y z
N MET A 1 7.51 -27.07 50.80
CA MET A 1 8.02 -27.57 49.49
C MET A 1 6.99 -27.36 48.39
N ALA A 2 5.75 -27.87 48.49
CA ALA A 2 4.70 -27.64 47.48
C ALA A 2 4.36 -26.14 47.22
N ASP A 3 4.33 -25.30 48.26
CA ASP A 3 4.05 -23.86 48.10
C ASP A 3 5.18 -23.05 47.43
N LEU A 4 6.42 -23.54 47.49
CA LEU A 4 7.56 -22.87 46.85
C LEU A 4 7.60 -23.18 45.35
N VAL A 5 7.24 -24.40 44.94
CA VAL A 5 7.08 -24.78 43.52
C VAL A 5 5.92 -24.01 42.89
N ARG A 6 4.78 -23.91 43.60
CA ARG A 6 3.60 -23.18 43.12
C ARG A 6 3.85 -21.66 42.95
N ARG A 7 4.67 -21.06 43.81
CA ARG A 7 5.13 -19.66 43.67
C ARG A 7 6.12 -19.48 42.52
N GLY A 8 6.97 -20.47 42.23
CA GLY A 8 7.88 -20.45 41.08
C GLY A 8 7.16 -20.49 39.74
N ASP A 9 6.15 -21.36 39.62
CA ASP A 9 5.33 -21.47 38.39
C ASP A 9 4.48 -20.21 38.15
N ALA A 10 3.90 -19.64 39.21
CA ALA A 10 3.11 -18.40 39.10
C ALA A 10 3.95 -17.20 38.64
N ASN A 11 5.19 -17.07 39.12
CA ASN A 11 6.09 -15.99 38.70
C ASN A 11 6.53 -16.17 37.24
N GLY A 12 6.76 -17.41 36.79
CA GLY A 12 7.10 -17.73 35.41
C GLY A 12 5.96 -17.46 34.42
N GLU A 13 4.72 -17.72 34.82
CA GLU A 13 3.54 -17.36 34.02
C GLU A 13 3.32 -15.84 33.93
N GLU A 14 3.53 -15.11 35.02
CA GLU A 14 3.37 -13.65 35.04
C GLU A 14 4.42 -12.96 34.16
N GLU A 15 5.67 -13.44 34.18
CA GLU A 15 6.74 -12.93 33.31
C GLU A 15 6.46 -13.22 31.83
N LYS A 16 5.97 -14.43 31.50
CA LYS A 16 5.55 -14.79 30.14
C LYS A 16 4.41 -13.89 29.65
N LYS A 17 3.40 -13.62 30.50
CA LYS A 17 2.30 -12.70 30.16
C LYS A 17 2.79 -11.29 29.88
N LYS A 18 3.70 -10.75 30.70
CA LYS A 18 4.29 -9.42 30.48
C LYS A 18 5.06 -9.35 29.15
N LYS A 19 5.84 -10.38 28.80
CA LYS A 19 6.52 -10.48 27.51
C LYS A 19 5.55 -10.51 26.32
N LEU A 20 4.47 -11.29 26.41
CA LEU A 20 3.44 -11.35 25.37
C LEU A 20 2.72 -10.00 25.16
N ILE A 21 2.41 -9.28 26.25
CA ILE A 21 1.80 -7.94 26.18
C ILE A 21 2.75 -6.97 25.47
N LEU A 22 4.04 -6.97 25.84
CA LEU A 22 5.05 -6.11 25.23
C LEU A 22 5.20 -6.41 23.73
N GLN A 23 5.28 -7.67 23.33
CA GLN A 23 5.30 -8.07 21.92
C GLN A 23 4.06 -7.59 21.17
N ASN A 24 2.88 -7.64 21.78
CA ASN A 24 1.65 -7.16 21.15
C ASN A 24 1.70 -5.64 20.90
N GLN A 25 2.19 -4.86 21.87
CA GLN A 25 2.41 -3.43 21.70
C GLN A 25 3.39 -3.13 20.56
N ARG A 26 4.49 -3.90 20.47
CA ARG A 26 5.48 -3.75 19.39
C ARG A 26 4.90 -4.05 18.01
N ILE A 27 4.10 -5.11 17.89
CA ILE A 27 3.36 -5.46 16.65
C ILE A 27 2.45 -4.31 16.21
N ILE A 28 1.72 -3.69 17.14
CA ILE A 28 0.82 -2.57 16.86
C ILE A 28 1.61 -1.36 16.36
N ILE A 29 2.72 -1.01 17.04
CA ILE A 29 3.58 0.10 16.61
C ILE A 29 4.10 -0.15 15.20
N LEU A 30 4.64 -1.34 14.91
CA LEU A 30 5.17 -1.65 13.58
C LEU A 30 4.12 -1.56 12.48
N ARG A 31 2.92 -2.11 12.71
CA ARG A 31 1.81 -1.97 11.77
C ARG A 31 1.52 -0.50 11.49
N SER A 32 1.45 0.33 12.53
CA SER A 32 1.21 1.77 12.36
C SER A 32 2.29 2.49 11.54
N LEU A 33 3.54 2.02 11.61
CA LEU A 33 4.65 2.57 10.83
C LEU A 33 4.59 2.12 9.35
N ILE A 34 4.26 0.85 9.11
CA ILE A 34 4.01 0.30 7.77
C ILE A 34 2.84 1.03 7.11
N ASP A 35 1.75 1.24 7.84
CA ASP A 35 0.59 1.96 7.33
C ASP A 35 0.95 3.40 6.96
N ARG A 36 1.75 4.09 7.79
CA ARG A 36 2.26 5.43 7.46
C ARG A 36 3.18 5.43 6.23
N SER A 37 4.06 4.44 6.06
CA SER A 37 4.94 4.37 4.88
C SER A 37 4.13 4.12 3.60
N ARG A 38 3.19 3.17 3.66
CA ARG A 38 2.25 2.88 2.56
C ARG A 38 1.39 4.09 2.24
N GLN A 39 0.87 4.79 3.25
CA GLN A 39 0.08 6.00 3.06
C GLN A 39 0.89 7.12 2.40
N ARG A 40 2.16 7.31 2.78
CA ARG A 40 3.08 8.27 2.11
C ARG A 40 3.34 7.90 0.65
N SER A 41 3.57 6.62 0.36
CA SER A 41 3.71 6.12 -1.01
C SER A 41 2.42 6.40 -1.82
N ARG A 42 1.24 6.13 -1.24
CA ARG A 42 -0.05 6.46 -1.86
C ARG A 42 -0.21 7.96 -2.16
N TYR A 43 0.15 8.84 -1.22
CA TYR A 43 0.09 10.28 -1.42
C TYR A 43 1.08 10.78 -2.48
N SER A 44 2.25 10.14 -2.62
CA SER A 44 3.22 10.48 -3.67
C SER A 44 2.60 10.35 -5.06
N TYR A 45 1.95 9.21 -5.36
CA TYR A 45 1.29 9.01 -6.65
C TYR A 45 0.16 10.01 -6.90
N LEU A 46 -0.61 10.34 -5.86
CA LEU A 46 -1.67 11.36 -5.98
C LEU A 46 -1.09 12.76 -6.25
N CYS A 47 0.01 13.14 -5.58
CA CYS A 47 0.67 14.43 -5.80
C CYS A 47 1.25 14.52 -7.22
N ILE A 48 1.91 13.46 -7.71
CA ILE A 48 2.43 13.40 -9.07
C ILE A 48 1.27 13.54 -10.06
N GLY A 49 0.21 12.74 -9.89
CA GLY A 49 -0.96 12.79 -10.75
C GLY A 49 -1.63 14.16 -10.79
N LEU A 50 -1.83 14.77 -9.61
CA LEU A 50 -2.41 16.10 -9.47
C LEU A 50 -1.54 17.16 -10.13
N GLY A 51 -0.22 17.08 -9.99
CA GLY A 51 0.70 18.01 -10.64
C GLY A 51 0.66 17.93 -12.17
N ILE A 52 0.58 16.72 -12.74
CA ILE A 52 0.40 16.54 -14.19
C ILE A 52 -0.95 17.11 -14.65
N LEU A 53 -2.01 16.87 -13.88
CA LEU A 53 -3.35 17.37 -14.20
C LEU A 53 -3.39 18.90 -14.15
N LEU A 54 -2.77 19.52 -13.13
CA LEU A 54 -2.63 20.98 -13.04
C LEU A 54 -1.85 21.53 -14.24
N LEU A 55 -0.76 20.87 -14.65
CA LEU A 55 0.02 21.26 -15.81
C LEU A 55 -0.84 21.23 -17.09
N LEU A 56 -1.60 20.16 -17.32
CA LEU A 56 -2.54 20.07 -18.44
C LEU A 56 -3.64 21.14 -18.37
N SER A 57 -4.21 21.37 -17.19
CA SER A 57 -5.26 22.39 -17.00
C SER A 57 -4.75 23.80 -17.27
N SER A 58 -3.52 24.12 -16.85
CA SER A 58 -2.88 25.41 -17.12
C SER A 58 -2.57 25.57 -18.61
N SER A 59 -2.16 24.49 -19.28
CA SER A 59 -1.94 24.45 -20.73
C SER A 59 -3.25 24.73 -21.49
N LEU A 60 -4.36 24.11 -21.06
CA LEU A 60 -5.69 24.33 -21.63
C LEU A 60 -6.18 25.77 -21.41
N ALA A 61 -6.03 26.30 -20.19
CA ALA A 61 -6.42 27.66 -19.86
C ALA A 61 -5.67 28.70 -20.70
N PHE A 62 -4.36 28.49 -20.88
CA PHE A 62 -3.54 29.32 -21.75
C PHE A 62 -4.01 29.28 -23.22
N PHE A 63 -4.40 28.10 -23.70
CA PHE A 63 -4.93 27.92 -25.05
C PHE A 63 -6.28 28.62 -25.26
N VAL A 64 -7.23 28.42 -24.34
CA VAL A 64 -8.61 28.93 -24.47
C VAL A 64 -8.69 30.45 -24.32
N LEU A 65 -7.96 31.02 -23.36
CA LEU A 65 -8.05 32.45 -23.05
C LEU A 65 -7.14 33.33 -23.91
N GLY A 66 -6.18 32.72 -24.62
CA GLY A 66 -5.24 33.42 -25.48
C GLY A 66 -4.18 34.21 -24.70
N ARG A 67 -3.04 34.46 -25.36
CA ARG A 67 -1.86 35.07 -24.72
C ARG A 67 -2.10 36.49 -24.20
N SER A 68 -3.06 37.25 -24.74
CA SER A 68 -3.24 38.67 -24.37
C SER A 68 -3.82 38.88 -22.97
N GLN A 69 -4.42 37.84 -22.38
CA GLN A 69 -5.00 37.91 -21.04
C GLN A 69 -3.98 37.62 -19.93
N PHE A 70 -2.84 36.98 -20.25
CA PHE A 70 -1.88 36.53 -19.25
C PHE A 70 -0.55 37.27 -19.34
N SER A 71 -0.13 37.84 -18.22
CA SER A 71 1.22 38.37 -18.03
C SER A 71 2.25 37.23 -17.95
N LEU A 72 3.52 37.53 -18.24
CA LEU A 72 4.62 36.56 -18.10
C LEU A 72 4.72 36.02 -16.66
N VAL A 73 4.43 36.87 -15.67
CA VAL A 73 4.43 36.51 -14.24
C VAL A 73 3.37 35.45 -13.94
N GLU A 74 2.15 35.60 -14.47
CA GLU A 74 1.07 34.62 -14.25
C GLU A 74 1.40 33.26 -14.89
N MET A 75 2.04 33.25 -16.07
CA MET A 75 2.48 32.01 -16.71
C MET A 75 3.52 31.28 -15.85
N VAL A 76 4.51 32.01 -15.34
CA VAL A 76 5.54 31.44 -14.46
C VAL A 76 4.92 30.90 -13.17
N MET A 77 3.96 31.62 -12.58
CA MET A 77 3.26 31.16 -11.38
C MET A 77 2.47 29.87 -11.63
N LEU A 78 1.77 29.74 -12.76
CA LEU A 78 1.05 28.51 -13.11
C LEU A 78 2.00 27.31 -13.27
N VAL A 79 3.15 27.52 -13.92
CA VAL A 79 4.18 26.48 -14.06
C VAL A 79 4.74 26.09 -12.69
N VAL A 80 5.08 27.05 -11.84
CA VAL A 80 5.61 26.78 -10.48
C VAL A 80 4.57 26.05 -9.63
N ILE A 81 3.30 26.45 -9.68
CA ILE A 81 2.19 25.81 -8.95
C ILE A 81 2.02 24.35 -9.41
N SER A 82 2.12 24.07 -10.71
CA SER A 82 2.02 22.70 -11.25
C SER A 82 3.27 21.84 -10.98
N ALA A 83 4.46 22.46 -10.98
CA ALA A 83 5.73 21.78 -10.73
C ALA A 83 5.95 21.43 -9.25
N THR A 84 5.40 22.21 -8.32
CA THR A 84 5.53 21.97 -6.87
C THR A 84 5.01 20.59 -6.42
N PRO A 85 3.77 20.17 -6.74
CA PRO A 85 3.27 18.84 -6.38
C PRO A 85 3.98 17.70 -7.13
N LEU A 86 4.46 17.95 -8.36
CA LEU A 86 5.32 17.01 -9.09
C LEU A 86 6.65 16.76 -8.35
N ALA A 87 7.33 17.84 -7.98
CA ALA A 87 8.59 17.79 -7.23
C ALA A 87 8.40 17.15 -5.85
N TYR A 88 7.35 17.56 -5.13
CA TYR A 88 7.01 16.99 -3.82
C TYR A 88 6.63 15.51 -3.90
N GLY A 89 5.81 15.13 -4.88
CA GLY A 89 5.43 13.74 -5.12
C GLY A 89 6.65 12.87 -5.48
N SER A 90 7.53 13.38 -6.35
CA SER A 90 8.77 12.71 -6.72
C SER A 90 9.72 12.56 -5.53
N PHE A 91 9.85 13.59 -4.69
CA PHE A 91 10.62 13.54 -3.46
C PHE A 91 10.10 12.49 -2.48
N LEU A 92 8.77 12.43 -2.27
CA LEU A 92 8.16 11.39 -1.42
C LEU A 92 8.39 9.98 -1.97
N ARG A 93 8.52 9.81 -3.29
CA ARG A 93 8.78 8.52 -3.93
C ARG A 93 10.23 8.06 -3.75
N VAL A 94 11.18 8.98 -3.84
CA VAL A 94 12.61 8.67 -3.61
C VAL A 94 12.86 8.36 -2.12
N TYR A 95 12.03 8.92 -1.23
CA TYR A 95 12.16 8.74 0.21
C TYR A 95 10.87 8.20 0.87
N PRO A 96 10.39 6.99 0.50
CA PRO A 96 9.09 6.48 0.94
C PRO A 96 9.09 6.00 2.41
N GLY A 97 10.27 5.94 3.05
CA GLY A 97 10.43 5.37 4.38
C GLY A 97 10.03 6.28 5.55
N VAL A 98 9.86 5.63 6.70
CA VAL A 98 9.69 6.27 8.02
C VAL A 98 11.07 6.67 8.54
N SER A 99 11.17 7.83 9.20
CA SER A 99 12.45 8.28 9.75
C SER A 99 12.84 7.42 10.94
N SER A 100 14.13 7.08 11.08
CA SER A 100 14.62 6.31 12.23
C SER A 100 14.42 7.01 13.59
N LEU A 101 14.06 8.30 13.58
CA LEU A 101 13.61 9.09 14.73
C LEU A 101 12.19 8.75 15.20
N ASP A 102 11.31 8.31 14.29
CA ASP A 102 9.93 7.95 14.63
C ASP A 102 9.84 6.55 15.25
N ILE A 103 10.91 5.74 15.17
CA ILE A 103 10.96 4.42 15.79
C ILE A 103 11.43 4.55 17.23
N SER A 104 10.60 4.07 18.16
CA SER A 104 10.96 4.03 19.57
C SER A 104 12.23 3.23 19.78
N SER A 105 13.08 3.69 20.70
CA SER A 105 14.35 3.04 21.07
C SER A 105 14.17 1.57 21.46
N ASP A 106 12.99 1.21 21.95
CA ASP A 106 12.62 -0.14 22.41
C ASP A 106 12.41 -1.14 21.26
N LEU A 107 12.11 -0.67 20.05
CA LEU A 107 12.02 -1.50 18.83
C LEU A 107 13.38 -1.64 18.11
N ARG A 108 14.31 -0.70 18.35
CA ARG A 108 15.61 -0.63 17.65
C ARG A 108 16.53 -1.81 17.91
N GLY A 109 16.37 -2.52 19.02
CA GLY A 109 17.25 -3.62 19.42
C GLY A 109 16.89 -4.99 18.82
N GLU A 110 15.64 -5.21 18.44
CA GLU A 110 15.12 -6.55 18.11
C GLU A 110 14.71 -6.71 16.63
N ILE A 111 14.38 -5.61 15.95
CA ILE A 111 13.94 -5.61 14.54
C ILE A 111 15.13 -5.49 13.57
N VAL A 112 16.33 -5.16 14.08
CA VAL A 112 17.44 -4.70 13.26
C VAL A 112 18.32 -5.87 12.79
N VAL A 113 17.95 -6.44 11.66
CA VAL A 113 18.93 -7.06 10.74
C VAL A 113 19.70 -5.91 10.08
N GLY A 114 20.72 -5.38 10.76
CA GLY A 114 21.65 -4.38 10.21
C GLY A 114 21.51 -2.99 10.84
N GLU A 115 22.41 -2.67 11.78
CA GLU A 115 22.52 -1.36 12.41
C GLU A 115 22.91 -0.30 11.36
N LYS A 116 21.93 0.44 10.82
CA LYS A 116 22.23 1.60 9.96
C LYS A 116 22.75 2.74 10.84
N LYS A 117 24.08 2.88 10.93
CA LYS A 117 24.78 3.95 11.65
C LYS A 117 24.76 5.31 10.92
N GLY A 118 23.73 5.57 10.12
CA GLY A 118 23.60 6.82 9.37
C GLY A 118 22.85 7.88 10.16
N HIS A 119 23.46 9.03 10.41
CA HIS A 119 22.71 10.21 10.86
C HIS A 119 22.18 10.97 9.64
N GLY A 120 20.86 11.10 9.50
CA GLY A 120 20.21 11.97 8.53
C GLY A 120 19.18 11.29 7.61
N TRP A 121 18.73 12.03 6.59
CA TRP A 121 17.63 11.69 5.67
C TRP A 121 17.81 10.37 4.88
N LYS A 122 19.02 9.79 4.92
CA LYS A 122 19.38 8.50 4.30
C LYS A 122 19.06 7.29 5.18
N ASP A 123 18.75 7.49 6.46
CA ASP A 123 18.45 6.42 7.42
C ASP A 123 16.94 6.21 7.59
N ARG A 124 16.27 5.83 6.50
CA ARG A 124 14.85 5.51 6.48
C ARG A 124 14.68 4.03 6.19
N TRP A 125 13.77 3.39 6.93
CA TRP A 125 13.46 1.98 6.69
C TRP A 125 12.49 1.83 5.53
N ASN A 126 12.80 0.88 4.66
CA ASN A 126 11.92 0.54 3.55
C ASN A 126 10.68 -0.21 4.08
N THR A 127 9.57 -0.15 3.35
CA THR A 127 8.35 -0.86 3.72
C THR A 127 8.60 -2.37 3.84
N GLU A 128 9.42 -2.93 2.96
CA GLU A 128 9.83 -4.34 3.00
C GLU A 128 10.60 -4.70 4.28
N GLU A 129 11.55 -3.87 4.70
CA GLU A 129 12.33 -4.07 5.94
C GLU A 129 11.41 -4.08 7.17
N LEU A 130 10.43 -3.16 7.20
CA LEU A 130 9.41 -3.11 8.25
C LEU A 130 8.51 -4.35 8.23
N GLU A 131 8.07 -4.80 7.06
CA GLU A 131 7.26 -6.01 6.92
C GLU A 131 7.99 -7.27 7.37
N LEU A 132 9.29 -7.37 7.06
CA LEU A 132 10.15 -8.46 7.51
C LEU A 132 10.27 -8.45 9.04
N GLY A 133 10.49 -7.29 9.65
CA GLY A 133 10.48 -7.12 11.10
C GLY A 133 9.16 -7.54 11.76
N LEU A 134 8.03 -7.22 11.12
CA LEU A 134 6.71 -7.63 11.60
C LEU A 134 6.53 -9.15 11.53
N GLN A 135 7.01 -9.79 10.47
CA GLN A 135 6.95 -11.24 10.32
C GLN A 135 7.77 -11.96 11.40
N VAL A 136 9.00 -11.51 11.65
CA VAL A 136 9.87 -12.07 12.70
C VAL A 136 9.21 -11.94 14.07
N LEU A 137 8.64 -10.78 14.40
CA LEU A 137 7.95 -10.59 15.68
C LEU A 137 6.73 -11.51 15.85
N ARG A 138 5.95 -11.72 14.78
CA ARG A 138 4.80 -12.64 14.80
C ARG A 138 5.25 -14.09 14.97
N GLU A 139 6.35 -14.49 14.33
CA GLU A 139 6.89 -15.83 14.45
C GLU A 139 7.44 -16.10 15.86
N ASN A 140 8.21 -15.17 16.41
CA ASN A 140 8.71 -15.23 17.79
C ASN A 140 7.56 -15.34 18.80
N ARG A 141 6.53 -14.50 18.65
CA ARG A 141 5.32 -14.59 19.48
C ARG A 141 4.65 -15.96 19.33
N ARG A 142 4.56 -16.51 18.11
CA ARG A 142 3.95 -17.82 17.87
C ARG A 142 4.74 -18.93 18.57
N LEU A 143 6.06 -18.87 18.57
CA LEU A 143 6.95 -19.82 19.25
C LEU A 143 6.79 -19.73 20.78
N GLU A 144 6.75 -18.54 21.34
CA GLU A 144 6.57 -18.33 22.78
C GLU A 144 5.15 -18.71 23.26
N ALA A 145 4.14 -18.43 22.43
CA ALA A 145 2.76 -18.79 22.73
C ALA A 145 2.50 -20.30 22.66
N ARG A 146 3.34 -21.11 21.98
CA ARG A 146 3.20 -22.58 21.97
C ARG A 146 3.29 -23.18 23.38
N GLY A 147 3.94 -22.51 24.34
CA GLY A 147 4.03 -22.95 25.74
C GLY A 147 2.90 -22.50 26.67
N VAL A 148 2.01 -21.60 26.22
CA VAL A 148 0.89 -21.02 27.00
C VAL A 148 -0.45 -21.36 26.32
N ALA A 149 -0.54 -22.55 25.72
CA ALA A 149 -1.71 -22.97 24.96
C ALA A 149 -2.87 -23.37 25.89
N GLN A 150 -3.48 -22.39 26.55
CA GLN A 150 -4.88 -22.49 26.96
C GLN A 150 -5.72 -21.85 25.84
N GLN A 151 -6.56 -22.68 25.22
CA GLN A 151 -7.61 -22.40 24.24
C GLN A 151 -7.16 -22.07 22.80
N VAL A 152 -7.10 -23.14 22.01
CA VAL A 152 -7.15 -23.13 20.53
C VAL A 152 -8.34 -22.30 20.01
N HIS A 153 -9.44 -22.27 20.78
CA HIS A 153 -10.64 -21.48 20.50
C HIS A 153 -10.37 -19.95 20.43
N ASP A 154 -9.59 -19.39 21.36
CA ASP A 154 -9.26 -17.96 21.37
C ASP A 154 -8.38 -17.56 20.19
N ARG A 155 -7.46 -18.44 19.77
CA ARG A 155 -6.63 -18.19 18.58
C ARG A 155 -7.44 -18.19 17.31
N ARG A 156 -8.40 -19.11 17.20
CA ARG A 156 -9.20 -19.28 15.99
C ARG A 156 -10.31 -18.20 15.90
N ALA A 157 -10.85 -17.72 17.00
CA ALA A 157 -11.71 -16.53 17.01
C ALA A 157 -10.95 -15.27 16.54
N ALA A 158 -9.68 -15.11 16.95
CA ALA A 158 -8.82 -14.03 16.46
C ALA A 158 -8.54 -14.10 14.95
N TYR A 159 -8.58 -15.30 14.34
CA TYR A 159 -8.42 -15.46 12.89
C TYR A 159 -9.57 -14.84 12.09
N ARG A 160 -10.80 -14.81 12.64
CA ARG A 160 -11.96 -14.15 12.01
C ARG A 160 -11.76 -12.63 11.96
N GLU A 161 -11.34 -12.04 13.08
CA GLU A 161 -11.04 -10.61 13.16
C GLU A 161 -9.89 -10.22 12.21
N ASP A 162 -8.82 -11.02 12.17
CA ASP A 162 -7.71 -10.82 11.23
C ASP A 162 -8.14 -10.94 9.75
N ALA A 163 -9.13 -11.78 9.44
CA ALA A 163 -9.69 -11.90 8.09
C ALA A 163 -10.47 -10.64 7.68
N LEU A 164 -11.28 -10.07 8.58
CA LEU A 164 -12.00 -8.81 8.36
C LEU A 164 -11.07 -7.61 8.17
N ILE A 165 -9.99 -7.53 8.96
CA ILE A 165 -8.99 -6.48 8.80
C ILE A 165 -8.32 -6.60 7.41
N TYR A 166 -8.02 -7.82 6.99
CA TYR A 166 -7.38 -8.08 5.71
C TYR A 166 -8.29 -7.74 4.50
N THR A 167 -9.60 -7.98 4.59
CA THR A 167 -10.52 -7.56 3.51
C THR A 167 -10.60 -6.05 3.36
N GLU A 168 -10.64 -5.31 4.46
CA GLU A 168 -10.64 -3.84 4.41
C GLU A 168 -9.32 -3.29 3.84
N GLU A 169 -8.20 -3.93 4.18
CA GLU A 169 -6.89 -3.60 3.61
C GLU A 169 -6.89 -3.77 2.08
N LEU A 170 -7.33 -4.93 1.57
CA LEU A 170 -7.48 -5.22 0.14
C LEU A 170 -8.44 -4.24 -0.56
N ARG A 171 -9.56 -3.90 0.06
CA ARG A 171 -10.50 -2.90 -0.45
C ARG A 171 -9.88 -1.51 -0.53
N SER A 172 -9.11 -1.12 0.48
CA SER A 172 -8.39 0.16 0.49
C SER A 172 -7.39 0.23 -0.66
N GLU A 173 -6.67 -0.87 -0.92
CA GLU A 173 -5.68 -0.99 -1.97
C GLU A 173 -6.31 -0.96 -3.36
N SER A 174 -7.41 -1.71 -3.55
CA SER A 174 -8.19 -1.66 -4.79
C SER A 174 -8.72 -0.25 -5.12
N ARG A 175 -9.30 0.44 -4.13
CA ARG A 175 -9.79 1.82 -4.29
C ARG A 175 -8.65 2.77 -4.69
N PHE A 176 -7.49 2.62 -4.08
CA PHE A 176 -6.32 3.43 -4.42
C PHE A 176 -5.86 3.18 -5.85
N HIS A 177 -5.64 1.92 -6.22
CA HIS A 177 -5.22 1.56 -7.58
C HIS A 177 -6.20 1.99 -8.66
N SER A 178 -7.50 1.88 -8.38
CA SER A 178 -8.56 2.35 -9.28
C SER A 178 -8.49 3.87 -9.47
N ARG A 179 -8.31 4.65 -8.40
CA ARG A 179 -8.17 6.11 -8.48
C ARG A 179 -6.95 6.54 -9.28
N VAL A 180 -5.80 5.90 -9.05
CA VAL A 180 -4.57 6.18 -9.79
C VAL A 180 -4.76 5.86 -11.27
N ASN A 181 -5.33 4.70 -11.60
CA ASN A 181 -5.59 4.32 -12.98
C ASN A 181 -6.56 5.30 -13.67
N SER A 182 -7.66 5.68 -13.01
CA SER A 182 -8.60 6.66 -13.54
C SER A 182 -7.94 8.02 -13.79
N LEU A 183 -7.05 8.46 -12.89
CA LEU A 183 -6.32 9.71 -13.07
C LEU A 183 -5.37 9.64 -14.28
N LEU A 184 -4.59 8.57 -14.41
CA LEU A 184 -3.67 8.39 -15.54
C LEU A 184 -4.42 8.36 -16.87
N GLN A 185 -5.60 7.72 -16.92
CA GLN A 185 -6.45 7.70 -18.12
C GLN A 185 -6.97 9.10 -18.48
N VAL A 186 -7.42 9.89 -17.50
CA VAL A 186 -7.83 11.29 -17.75
C VAL A 186 -6.68 12.12 -18.32
N VAL A 187 -5.46 11.95 -17.78
CA VAL A 187 -4.27 12.62 -18.30
C VAL A 187 -3.96 12.19 -19.74
N VAL A 188 -4.03 10.90 -20.05
CA VAL A 188 -3.76 10.39 -21.41
C VAL A 188 -4.80 10.90 -22.40
N ILE A 189 -6.09 10.78 -22.09
CA ILE A 189 -7.18 11.21 -22.98
C ILE A 189 -7.15 12.73 -23.14
N GLY A 190 -7.12 13.46 -22.02
CA GLY A 190 -7.12 14.92 -22.00
C GLY A 190 -5.89 15.53 -22.66
N GLY A 191 -4.70 14.99 -22.36
CA GLY A 191 -3.46 15.43 -22.98
C GLY A 191 -3.40 15.11 -24.48
N SER A 192 -3.98 13.99 -24.94
CA SER A 192 -4.04 13.67 -26.37
C SER A 192 -4.97 14.63 -27.12
N LEU A 193 -6.15 14.94 -26.56
CA LEU A 193 -7.07 15.92 -27.13
C LEU A 193 -6.45 17.32 -27.18
N LEU A 194 -5.75 17.72 -26.11
CA LEU A 194 -5.00 18.96 -26.04
C LEU A 194 -3.87 19.01 -27.07
N GLY A 195 -3.08 17.94 -27.17
CA GLY A 195 -2.01 17.83 -28.16
C GLY A 195 -2.53 17.98 -29.59
N SER A 196 -3.65 17.31 -29.92
CA SER A 196 -4.31 17.44 -31.22
C SER A 196 -4.81 18.87 -31.48
N ALA A 197 -5.40 19.53 -30.49
CA ALA A 197 -5.85 20.93 -30.61
C ALA A 197 -4.67 21.89 -30.85
N LEU A 198 -3.60 21.73 -30.07
CA LEU A 198 -2.38 22.53 -30.21
C LEU A 198 -1.70 22.32 -31.57
N ALA A 199 -1.61 21.08 -32.05
CA ALA A 199 -1.06 20.75 -33.36
C ALA A 199 -1.90 21.33 -34.52
N GLY A 200 -3.23 21.38 -34.36
CA GLY A 200 -4.11 22.03 -35.34
C GLY A 200 -3.86 23.55 -35.45
N THR A 201 -3.53 24.20 -34.32
CA THR A 201 -3.26 25.64 -34.26
C THR A 201 -1.80 26.05 -34.48
N SER A 202 -0.85 25.13 -34.34
CA SER A 202 0.59 25.42 -34.52
C SER A 202 0.95 25.81 -35.95
N LEU A 203 0.09 25.50 -36.92
CA LEU A 203 0.20 25.98 -38.30
C LEU A 203 0.11 27.52 -38.43
N TYR A 204 -0.36 28.22 -37.39
CA TYR A 204 -0.57 29.68 -37.40
C TYR A 204 0.20 30.46 -36.32
N LEU A 205 0.82 29.79 -35.32
CA LEU A 205 1.46 30.45 -34.18
C LEU A 205 2.78 29.75 -33.80
N ASP A 206 3.93 30.41 -34.05
CA ASP A 206 5.29 29.92 -33.75
C ASP A 206 5.55 29.55 -32.26
N GLN A 207 4.68 30.00 -31.34
CA GLN A 207 4.92 29.89 -29.89
C GLN A 207 4.17 28.74 -29.18
N SER A 208 3.39 27.91 -29.88
CA SER A 208 2.68 26.77 -29.24
C SER A 208 3.60 25.58 -28.93
N SER A 209 4.84 25.60 -29.42
CA SER A 209 5.78 24.48 -29.36
C SER A 209 6.07 23.97 -27.94
N ILE A 210 6.28 24.85 -26.95
CA ILE A 210 6.65 24.41 -25.59
C ILE A 210 5.51 23.70 -24.86
N TRP A 211 4.27 24.14 -25.08
CA TRP A 211 3.08 23.52 -24.50
C TRP A 211 2.78 22.19 -25.17
N PHE A 212 2.94 22.11 -26.50
CA PHE A 212 2.79 20.86 -27.25
C PHE A 212 3.80 19.79 -26.80
N ILE A 213 5.06 20.19 -26.58
CA ILE A 213 6.09 19.30 -26.02
C ILE A 213 5.69 18.87 -24.60
N GLY A 214 5.26 19.79 -23.74
CA GLY A 214 4.82 19.49 -22.38
C GLY A 214 3.64 18.53 -22.31
N THR A 215 2.61 18.74 -23.13
CA THR A 215 1.44 17.85 -23.19
C THR A 215 1.81 16.46 -23.71
N SER A 216 2.65 16.39 -24.75
CA SER A 216 3.07 15.11 -25.35
C SER A 216 3.91 14.28 -24.39
N LEU A 217 4.82 14.94 -23.67
CA LEU A 217 5.67 14.31 -22.66
C LEU A 217 4.83 13.82 -21.46
N ALA A 218 3.87 14.62 -20.99
CA ALA A 218 2.94 14.23 -19.94
C ALA A 218 2.10 13.00 -20.32
N VAL A 219 1.57 12.96 -21.55
CA VAL A 219 0.82 11.80 -22.08
C VAL A 219 1.71 10.57 -22.16
N GLY A 220 2.93 10.71 -22.70
CA GLY A 220 3.89 9.62 -22.81
C GLY A 220 4.29 9.05 -21.45
N MET A 221 4.62 9.91 -20.48
CA MET A 221 4.93 9.50 -19.11
C MET A 221 3.73 8.81 -18.44
N SER A 222 2.52 9.37 -18.57
CA SER A 222 1.31 8.78 -17.99
C SER A 222 1.02 7.40 -18.57
N SER A 223 1.15 7.25 -19.90
CA SER A 223 0.95 5.98 -20.59
C SER A 223 2.01 4.94 -20.18
N GLY A 224 3.27 5.35 -20.06
CA GLY A 224 4.36 4.49 -19.60
C GLY A 224 4.13 4.00 -18.17
N VAL A 225 3.77 4.90 -17.26
CA VAL A 225 3.47 4.58 -15.86
C VAL A 225 2.23 3.68 -15.73
N ALA A 226 1.16 3.96 -16.49
CA ALA A 226 -0.05 3.15 -16.48
C ALA A 226 0.21 1.72 -17.00
N GLY A 227 1.02 1.59 -18.06
CA GLY A 227 1.40 0.31 -18.64
C GLY A 227 2.36 -0.50 -17.77
N TYR A 228 3.32 0.17 -17.11
CA TYR A 228 4.33 -0.48 -16.27
C TYR A 228 3.72 -1.04 -14.98
N PHE A 229 3.02 -0.20 -14.21
CA PHE A 229 2.56 -0.59 -12.88
C PHE A 229 1.28 -1.42 -12.88
N LYS A 230 0.63 -1.57 -14.05
CA LYS A 230 -0.59 -2.38 -14.23
C LYS A 230 -1.61 -2.17 -13.11
N PHE A 231 -1.80 -0.92 -12.68
CA PHE A 231 -2.62 -0.59 -11.51
C PHE A 231 -4.05 -1.16 -11.61
N LYS A 232 -4.60 -1.22 -12.83
CA LYS A 232 -5.90 -1.83 -13.09
C LYS A 232 -5.94 -3.32 -12.69
N GLU A 233 -4.92 -4.10 -13.06
CA GLU A 233 -4.86 -5.54 -12.78
C GLU A 233 -4.69 -5.78 -11.27
N LYS A 234 -3.78 -5.04 -10.61
CA LYS A 234 -3.58 -5.13 -9.15
C LYS A 234 -4.85 -4.78 -8.37
N GLY A 235 -5.52 -3.68 -8.75
CA GLY A 235 -6.77 -3.27 -8.10
C GLY A 235 -7.93 -4.25 -8.33
N PHE A 236 -8.00 -4.88 -9.51
CA PHE A 236 -9.02 -5.88 -9.83
C PHE A 236 -8.83 -7.16 -9.01
N TYR A 237 -7.62 -7.70 -8.94
CA TYR A 237 -7.36 -8.91 -8.16
C TYR A 237 -7.55 -8.69 -6.66
N ALA A 238 -7.11 -7.55 -6.13
CA ALA A 238 -7.34 -7.21 -4.73
C ALA A 238 -8.84 -7.17 -4.39
N LYS A 239 -9.66 -6.60 -5.28
CA LYS A 239 -11.12 -6.58 -5.12
C LYS A 239 -11.71 -7.99 -5.17
N GLN A 240 -11.33 -8.78 -6.18
CA GLN A 240 -11.83 -10.14 -6.36
C GLN A 240 -11.52 -11.02 -5.13
N THR A 241 -10.33 -10.88 -4.57
CA THR A 241 -9.92 -11.62 -3.35
C THR A 241 -10.68 -11.11 -2.13
N ALA A 242 -10.89 -9.80 -1.98
CA ALA A 242 -11.69 -9.25 -0.90
C ALA A 242 -13.14 -9.77 -0.93
N ASP A 243 -13.77 -9.74 -2.10
CA ASP A 243 -15.14 -10.24 -2.30
C ASP A 243 -15.22 -11.75 -2.03
N SER A 244 -14.19 -12.52 -2.40
CA SER A 244 -14.12 -13.97 -2.12
C SER A 244 -13.96 -14.28 -0.63
N ILE A 245 -13.17 -13.49 0.10
CA ILE A 245 -12.98 -13.66 1.54
C ILE A 245 -14.24 -13.25 2.30
N GLU A 246 -14.89 -12.16 1.90
CA GLU A 246 -16.14 -11.71 2.52
C GLU A 246 -17.24 -12.75 2.34
N HIS A 247 -17.35 -13.34 1.15
CA HIS A 247 -18.27 -14.45 0.91
C HIS A 247 -17.99 -15.64 1.85
N GLU A 248 -16.74 -15.97 2.09
CA GLU A 248 -16.37 -17.08 2.98
C GLU A 248 -16.66 -16.77 4.45
N ILE A 249 -16.50 -15.50 4.87
CA ILE A 249 -16.89 -15.03 6.21
C ILE A 249 -18.40 -15.13 6.39
N GLU A 250 -19.18 -14.68 5.40
CA GLU A 250 -20.63 -14.76 5.43
C GLU A 250 -21.11 -16.23 5.44
N ALA A 251 -20.50 -17.08 4.62
CA ALA A 251 -20.80 -18.51 4.60
C ALA A 251 -20.51 -19.19 5.95
N PHE A 252 -19.42 -18.81 6.62
CA PHE A 252 -19.10 -19.30 7.96
C PHE A 252 -20.10 -18.80 9.00
N ASP A 253 -20.43 -17.51 9.00
CA ASP A 253 -21.35 -16.90 9.98
C ASP A 253 -22.78 -17.44 9.87
N VAL A 254 -23.24 -17.74 8.65
CA VAL A 254 -24.59 -18.31 8.40
C VAL A 254 -24.59 -19.83 8.50
N GLY A 255 -23.41 -20.48 8.48
CA GLY A 255 -23.31 -21.96 8.47
C GLY A 255 -23.78 -22.57 7.15
N LEU A 256 -23.39 -21.97 6.02
CA LEU A 256 -23.77 -22.41 4.67
C LEU A 256 -22.63 -23.11 3.94
N GLY A 257 -22.98 -24.08 3.10
CA GLY A 257 -22.05 -24.73 2.19
C GLY A 257 -21.11 -25.72 2.90
N LYS A 258 -19.83 -25.35 3.04
CA LYS A 258 -18.79 -26.19 3.66
C LYS A 258 -18.85 -26.19 5.18
N TYR A 259 -19.63 -25.27 5.76
CA TYR A 259 -19.77 -25.08 7.20
C TYR A 259 -21.05 -25.75 7.67
N SER A 260 -20.97 -26.49 8.77
CA SER A 260 -22.09 -27.29 9.27
C SER A 260 -23.15 -26.47 10.01
N GLY A 261 -22.78 -25.31 10.54
CA GLY A 261 -23.65 -24.46 11.36
C GLY A 261 -24.06 -25.11 12.70
N ASP A 262 -23.52 -26.28 13.01
CA ASP A 262 -23.78 -27.01 14.26
C ASP A 262 -22.89 -26.43 15.38
N PRO A 263 -23.48 -25.97 16.50
CA PRO A 263 -22.73 -25.47 17.66
C PRO A 263 -21.68 -26.45 18.19
N ASN A 264 -21.85 -27.75 17.96
CA ASN A 264 -20.91 -28.78 18.41
C ASN A 264 -19.71 -28.99 17.48
N LYS A 265 -19.75 -28.45 16.25
CA LYS A 265 -18.71 -28.60 15.22
C LYS A 265 -18.03 -27.29 14.84
N VAL A 266 -18.29 -26.23 15.60
CA VAL A 266 -17.70 -24.89 15.38
C VAL A 266 -16.18 -24.95 15.25
N ASP A 267 -15.52 -25.82 16.02
CA ASP A 267 -14.06 -25.97 15.97
C ASP A 267 -13.55 -26.59 14.65
N ASP A 268 -14.32 -27.48 14.04
CA ASP A 268 -13.99 -28.09 12.74
C ASP A 268 -14.32 -27.10 11.60
N ASP A 269 -15.47 -26.45 11.67
CA ASP A 269 -15.90 -25.42 10.70
C ASP A 269 -14.88 -24.27 10.66
N LEU A 270 -14.36 -23.88 11.83
CA LEU A 270 -13.37 -22.81 11.95
C LEU A 270 -11.98 -23.22 11.45
N ALA A 271 -11.64 -24.51 11.50
CA ALA A 271 -10.41 -25.03 10.90
C ALA A 271 -10.49 -24.99 9.36
N VAL A 272 -11.62 -25.41 8.79
CA VAL A 272 -11.90 -25.34 7.35
C VAL A 272 -11.87 -23.88 6.87
N PHE A 273 -12.49 -22.97 7.63
CA PHE A 273 -12.47 -21.54 7.34
C PHE A 273 -11.04 -20.99 7.30
N ALA A 274 -10.23 -21.31 8.32
CA ALA A 274 -8.84 -20.85 8.38
C ALA A 274 -7.99 -21.35 7.20
N GLU A 275 -8.22 -22.60 6.76
CA GLU A 275 -7.56 -23.19 5.59
C GLU A 275 -7.94 -22.45 4.30
N GLU A 276 -9.23 -22.19 4.08
CA GLU A 276 -9.73 -21.52 2.88
C GLU A 276 -9.22 -20.06 2.80
N ILE A 277 -9.24 -19.32 3.92
CA ILE A 277 -8.65 -17.97 3.97
C ILE A 277 -7.16 -18.00 3.65
N HIS A 278 -6.43 -19.01 4.14
CA HIS A 278 -5.02 -19.16 3.84
C HIS A 278 -4.79 -19.45 2.35
N ARG A 279 -5.64 -20.29 1.74
CA ARG A 279 -5.62 -20.57 0.30
C ARG A 279 -5.83 -19.29 -0.52
N LEU A 280 -6.85 -18.50 -0.19
CA LEU A 280 -7.15 -17.23 -0.88
C LEU A 280 -5.98 -16.24 -0.77
N LYS A 281 -5.33 -16.15 0.40
CA LYS A 281 -4.13 -15.33 0.60
C LYS A 281 -2.96 -15.79 -0.27
N LEU A 282 -2.72 -17.09 -0.36
CA LEU A 282 -1.66 -17.64 -1.21
C LEU A 282 -1.93 -17.40 -2.69
N ASP A 283 -3.17 -17.56 -3.13
CA ASP A 283 -3.54 -17.32 -4.53
C ASP A 283 -3.41 -15.85 -4.91
N GLN A 284 -3.77 -14.93 -4.02
CA GLN A 284 -3.51 -13.50 -4.20
C GLN A 284 -2.02 -13.21 -4.36
N ARG A 285 -1.17 -13.73 -3.45
CA ARG A 285 0.29 -13.54 -3.52
C ARG A 285 0.87 -14.09 -4.82
N LYS A 286 0.42 -15.25 -5.29
CA LYS A 286 0.86 -15.81 -6.57
C LYS A 286 0.48 -14.91 -7.74
N ARG A 287 -0.73 -14.34 -7.74
CA ARG A 287 -1.17 -13.39 -8.77
C ARG A 287 -0.32 -12.13 -8.77
N GLU A 288 -0.02 -11.59 -7.60
CA GLU A 288 0.87 -10.42 -7.43
C GLU A 288 2.29 -10.71 -7.91
N GLN A 289 2.85 -11.87 -7.55
CA GLN A 289 4.18 -12.30 -8.02
C GLN A 289 4.23 -12.47 -9.54
N ASN A 290 3.22 -13.10 -10.14
CA ASN A 290 3.15 -13.26 -11.60
C ASN A 290 3.04 -11.90 -12.31
N LEU A 291 2.31 -10.95 -11.71
CA LEU A 291 2.23 -9.59 -12.21
C LEU A 291 3.61 -8.91 -12.19
N ASP A 292 4.33 -9.01 -11.07
CA ASP A 292 5.64 -8.37 -10.88
C ASP A 292 6.75 -9.02 -11.75
N GLN A 293 6.70 -10.35 -11.93
CA GLN A 293 7.59 -11.05 -12.87
C GLN A 293 7.32 -10.62 -14.32
N SER A 294 6.04 -10.50 -14.72
CA SER A 294 5.68 -10.04 -16.07
C SER A 294 6.14 -8.61 -16.39
N SER A 295 6.28 -7.75 -15.38
CA SER A 295 6.89 -6.42 -15.55
C SER A 295 8.41 -6.49 -15.69
N THR A 296 9.06 -7.39 -14.95
CA THR A 296 10.53 -7.52 -14.93
C THR A 296 11.08 -8.18 -16.21
N GLU A 297 10.40 -9.20 -16.75
CA GLU A 297 10.82 -9.86 -18.01
C GLU A 297 10.73 -8.94 -19.23
N LYS A 298 9.90 -7.89 -19.18
CA LYS A 298 9.84 -6.87 -20.23
C LYS A 298 10.94 -5.82 -20.12
N GLU A 299 11.49 -5.59 -18.92
CA GLU A 299 12.66 -4.74 -18.73
C GLU A 299 13.94 -5.38 -19.29
N GLU A 300 14.10 -6.69 -19.19
CA GLU A 300 15.33 -7.36 -19.68
C GLU A 300 15.39 -7.47 -21.23
N LYS A 301 14.25 -7.24 -21.91
CA LYS A 301 14.12 -7.36 -23.37
C LYS A 301 13.96 -6.01 -24.10
N ALA A 302 13.91 -4.90 -23.38
CA ALA A 302 13.75 -3.54 -23.92
C ALA A 302 15.04 -2.73 -23.77
#